data_AF-A0A3B9ZBM1-F1
#
_entry.id   AF-A0A3B9ZBM1-F1
#
_cell.length_a   1.000
_cell.length_b   1.000
_cell.length_c   1.000
_cell.angle_alpha   90.00
_cell.angle_beta   90.00
_cell.angle_gamma   90.00
#
_symmetry.space_group_name_H-M   'P 1'
#
loop_
_entity.id
_entity.type
_entity.pdbx_description
1 polymer ?
#
loop_
_entity_poly.entity_id
_entity_poly.type
_entity_poly.pdbx_seq_one_letter_code
_entity_poly.pdbx_strand_id
1 'polypeptide(L)'
;MPSKNRLRCTCFFIFLSSILFIASSYAEENAATMYQQASSLFSDISSFPHDEINKVIKDGWKEGNEGLKAILAQNKEAIEGFKKATEITYCDFTFGKPPVKDLIAMGPSHLKELRIAKLMMLEAKLYEEEHKPDLALENYLALTRYVRHLEQQKAFILLTKATVWVTETPLYSAIDRYLEQNENVNIEDFQSILSMLLSLKSDKLRITLENAFEEERTAHRNTIIRLLDSPDFLSEYFGQNEREQEASGKAVTPDKGKESAKDKPIKLIKKVRQAIYKEYNKSDNEWYPYLVAAFRENNYNAFNKRYEQSGVLKFTPFSWFVFTQPYLLKNKLFQWMFSSTIAKTISRLFVQMPMPGYNRQIVYYYNSVSRLNLLIAAVAVRCYEIEKGKMLENLQELVPAYLEKIPEDPFDNFKPLKYVKKENGWIVYSFGPDKQDDFAGVEIDEEAHGLSKAKGDIVFQSF
;
A
#
# COMPACT_ATOMS: atom_id res chain seq x y z
N MET A 1 -12.90 -46.02 54.32
CA MET A 1 -12.81 -45.74 52.88
C MET A 1 -12.65 -44.24 52.65
N PRO A 2 -11.46 -43.73 52.33
CA PRO A 2 -11.30 -42.39 51.78
C PRO A 2 -11.40 -42.45 50.25
N SER A 3 -12.17 -41.54 49.68
CA SER A 3 -12.59 -41.48 48.28
C SER A 3 -11.44 -41.25 47.30
N LYS A 4 -11.38 -42.08 46.25
CA LYS A 4 -10.51 -42.02 45.05
C LYS A 4 -10.56 -40.69 44.25
N ASN A 5 -11.25 -39.65 44.72
CA ASN A 5 -11.48 -38.41 43.96
C ASN A 5 -10.44 -37.31 44.16
N ARG A 6 -9.55 -37.39 45.17
CA ARG A 6 -8.53 -36.34 45.37
C ARG A 6 -7.28 -36.46 44.49
N LEU A 7 -6.94 -37.66 43.99
CA LEU A 7 -5.77 -37.80 43.10
C LEU A 7 -6.04 -37.40 41.65
N ARG A 8 -7.31 -37.39 41.20
CA ARG A 8 -7.64 -36.99 39.81
C ARG A 8 -7.63 -35.48 39.59
N CYS A 9 -7.91 -34.66 40.61
CA CYS A 9 -7.88 -33.20 40.46
C CYS A 9 -6.45 -32.62 40.42
N THR A 10 -5.49 -33.21 41.15
CA THR A 10 -4.11 -32.69 41.20
C THR A 10 -3.33 -33.00 39.93
N CYS A 11 -3.52 -34.19 39.32
CA CYS A 11 -2.91 -34.50 38.02
C CYS A 11 -3.54 -33.70 36.88
N PHE A 12 -4.85 -33.40 36.93
CA PHE A 12 -5.51 -32.57 35.91
C PHE A 12 -5.05 -31.10 36.00
N PHE A 13 -4.82 -30.57 37.20
CA PHE A 13 -4.30 -29.20 37.39
C PHE A 13 -2.84 -29.06 36.95
N ILE A 14 -2.00 -30.08 37.17
CA ILE A 14 -0.60 -30.05 36.70
C ILE A 14 -0.55 -30.17 35.17
N PHE A 15 -1.42 -30.98 34.56
CA PHE A 15 -1.53 -31.10 33.11
C PHE A 15 -2.10 -29.83 32.45
N LEU A 16 -3.10 -29.18 33.08
CA LEU A 16 -3.66 -27.91 32.60
C LEU A 16 -2.69 -26.75 32.81
N SER A 17 -1.89 -26.75 33.89
CA SER A 17 -0.84 -25.74 34.09
C SER A 17 0.31 -25.93 33.11
N SER A 18 0.69 -27.15 32.75
CA SER A 18 1.68 -27.37 31.68
C SER A 18 1.12 -26.99 30.30
N ILE A 19 -0.17 -27.20 30.03
CA ILE A 19 -0.80 -26.75 28.78
C ILE A 19 -0.96 -25.22 28.76
N LEU A 20 -1.23 -24.57 29.89
CA LEU A 20 -1.29 -23.10 30.01
C LEU A 20 0.11 -22.44 30.01
N PHE A 21 1.15 -23.14 30.48
CA PHE A 21 2.55 -22.67 30.40
C PHE A 21 3.15 -22.90 29.01
N ILE A 22 2.72 -23.94 28.29
CA ILE A 22 3.04 -24.15 26.86
C ILE A 22 2.22 -23.20 25.98
N ALA A 23 1.03 -22.78 26.40
CA ALA A 23 0.23 -21.79 25.67
C ALA A 23 0.68 -20.34 25.89
N SER A 24 1.48 -20.04 26.93
CA SER A 24 2.08 -18.72 27.13
C SER A 24 3.46 -18.55 26.49
N SER A 25 4.03 -19.61 25.87
CA SER A 25 5.37 -19.60 25.28
C SER A 25 5.40 -19.52 23.75
N TYR A 26 4.28 -19.24 23.09
CA TYR A 26 4.23 -18.96 21.66
C TYR A 26 3.43 -17.69 21.39
N ALA A 27 3.83 -16.58 21.99
CA ALA A 27 3.69 -15.34 21.24
C ALA A 27 4.69 -15.47 20.08
N GLU A 28 4.21 -15.76 18.86
CA GLU A 28 5.09 -15.75 17.68
C GLU A 28 5.91 -14.46 17.71
N GLU A 29 7.23 -14.60 17.55
CA GLU A 29 8.12 -13.44 17.52
C GLU A 29 7.63 -12.49 16.42
N ASN A 30 7.36 -11.23 16.76
CA ASN A 30 6.85 -10.25 15.81
C ASN A 30 8.01 -9.50 15.17
N ALA A 31 8.19 -9.67 13.85
CA ALA A 31 9.23 -9.00 13.07
C ALA A 31 9.21 -7.47 13.24
N ALA A 32 8.04 -6.87 13.46
CA ALA A 32 7.90 -5.43 13.69
C ALA A 32 8.74 -4.91 14.86
N THR A 33 8.92 -5.73 15.91
CA THR A 33 9.78 -5.38 17.05
C THR A 33 11.24 -5.22 16.62
N MET A 34 11.73 -6.14 15.79
CA MET A 34 13.10 -6.10 15.29
C MET A 34 13.31 -4.99 14.27
N TYR A 35 12.32 -4.73 13.40
CA TYR A 35 12.36 -3.57 12.51
C TYR A 35 12.47 -2.26 13.30
N GLN A 36 11.71 -2.10 14.40
CA GLN A 36 11.83 -0.92 15.25
C GLN A 36 13.21 -0.79 15.91
N GLN A 37 13.80 -1.89 16.34
CA GLN A 37 15.16 -1.91 16.88
C GLN A 37 16.17 -1.48 15.81
N ALA A 38 16.11 -2.04 14.61
CA ALA A 38 16.95 -1.62 13.48
C ALA A 38 16.77 -0.13 13.15
N SER A 39 15.54 0.36 13.10
CA SER A 39 15.21 1.78 12.88
C SER A 39 15.71 2.71 13.97
N SER A 40 15.89 2.21 15.20
CA SER A 40 16.48 3.00 16.29
C SER A 40 17.99 3.18 16.13
N LEU A 41 18.66 2.25 15.44
CA LEU A 41 20.10 2.29 15.12
C LEU A 41 20.37 3.09 13.83
N PHE A 42 19.34 3.34 13.02
CA PHE A 42 19.48 4.12 11.79
C PHE A 42 19.88 5.56 12.09
N SER A 43 21.07 5.93 11.61
CA SER A 43 21.59 7.29 11.70
C SER A 43 20.92 8.15 10.64
N ASP A 44 19.98 8.99 11.08
CA ASP A 44 19.27 9.88 10.16
C ASP A 44 20.26 10.91 9.57
N ILE A 45 20.29 10.98 8.24
CA ILE A 45 21.12 11.93 7.50
C ILE A 45 20.20 13.09 7.15
N SER A 46 20.60 14.31 7.53
CA SER A 46 19.82 15.54 7.32
C SER A 46 19.34 15.73 5.87
N SER A 47 20.07 15.16 4.91
CA SER A 47 19.63 14.95 3.53
C SER A 47 19.97 13.52 3.06
N PHE A 48 19.04 12.59 3.17
CA PHE A 48 19.20 11.23 2.63
C PHE A 48 19.28 11.29 1.09
N PRO A 49 20.34 10.79 0.44
CA PRO A 49 20.61 11.01 -0.99
C PRO A 49 19.79 10.07 -1.88
N HIS A 50 18.47 10.26 -1.89
CA HIS A 50 17.54 9.37 -2.60
C HIS A 50 17.87 9.21 -4.09
N ASP A 51 18.17 10.29 -4.80
CA ASP A 51 18.38 10.26 -6.26
C ASP A 51 19.68 9.54 -6.63
N GLU A 52 20.75 9.78 -5.88
CA GLU A 52 22.05 9.14 -6.07
C GLU A 52 21.96 7.63 -5.81
N ILE A 53 21.27 7.23 -4.73
CA ILE A 53 21.02 5.83 -4.41
C ILE A 53 20.17 5.16 -5.50
N ASN A 54 19.08 5.79 -5.94
CA ASN A 54 18.23 5.24 -7.00
C ASN A 54 19.03 5.06 -8.30
N LYS A 55 19.93 5.99 -8.62
CA LYS A 55 20.82 5.90 -9.77
C LYS A 55 21.78 4.72 -9.66
N VAL A 56 22.38 4.47 -8.50
CA VAL A 56 23.23 3.27 -8.29
C VAL A 56 22.41 1.98 -8.39
N ILE A 57 21.21 1.95 -7.80
CA ILE A 57 20.33 0.78 -7.91
C ILE A 57 20.00 0.46 -9.37
N LYS A 58 19.78 1.50 -10.19
CA LYS A 58 19.47 1.38 -11.62
C LYS A 58 20.69 1.01 -12.46
N ASP A 59 21.78 1.75 -12.30
CA ASP A 59 22.89 1.76 -13.25
C ASP A 59 24.15 1.02 -12.74
N GLY A 60 24.14 0.55 -11.50
CA GLY A 60 25.33 0.07 -10.80
C GLY A 60 26.20 1.21 -10.26
N TRP A 61 27.29 0.83 -9.60
CA TRP A 61 28.28 1.77 -9.06
C TRP A 61 29.10 2.42 -10.18
N LYS A 62 29.30 3.73 -10.08
CA LYS A 62 30.03 4.56 -11.05
C LYS A 62 30.91 5.57 -10.32
N GLU A 63 31.94 6.07 -11.02
CA GLU A 63 32.81 7.13 -10.50
C GLU A 63 31.98 8.35 -10.06
N GLY A 64 32.22 8.83 -8.83
CA GLY A 64 31.49 9.93 -8.21
C GLY A 64 30.49 9.53 -7.12
N ASN A 65 30.10 8.24 -7.03
CA ASN A 65 29.11 7.78 -6.03
C ASN A 65 29.75 7.13 -4.78
N GLU A 66 31.07 7.19 -4.65
CA GLU A 66 31.85 6.54 -3.56
C GLU A 66 31.46 7.02 -2.16
N GLY A 67 30.94 8.26 -2.05
CA GLY A 67 30.43 8.80 -0.79
C GLY A 67 29.31 7.97 -0.16
N LEU A 68 28.56 7.22 -0.99
CA LEU A 68 27.51 6.33 -0.51
C LEU A 68 28.04 5.12 0.29
N LYS A 69 29.30 4.69 0.06
CA LYS A 69 29.93 3.60 0.84
C LYS A 69 30.09 4.00 2.32
N ALA A 70 30.34 5.27 2.60
CA ALA A 70 30.38 5.78 3.97
C ALA A 70 29.00 5.73 4.65
N ILE A 71 27.92 5.98 3.90
CA ILE A 71 26.55 5.89 4.40
C ILE A 71 26.20 4.44 4.75
N LEU A 72 26.58 3.48 3.89
CA LEU A 72 26.43 2.05 4.18
C LEU A 72 27.18 1.67 5.45
N ALA A 73 28.46 2.05 5.55
CA ALA A 73 29.29 1.74 6.73
C ALA A 73 28.70 2.33 8.02
N GLN A 74 28.20 3.56 7.98
CA GLN A 74 27.58 4.21 9.13
C GLN A 74 26.29 3.52 9.61
N ASN A 75 25.56 2.88 8.69
CA ASN A 75 24.25 2.27 8.97
C ASN A 75 24.29 0.73 8.97
N LYS A 76 25.48 0.13 9.00
CA LYS A 76 25.65 -1.33 8.91
C LYS A 76 24.85 -2.11 9.96
N GLU A 77 24.90 -1.68 11.21
CA GLU A 77 24.14 -2.34 12.29
C GLU A 77 22.62 -2.29 12.07
N ALA A 78 22.11 -1.18 11.54
CA ALA A 78 20.70 -1.04 11.19
C ALA A 78 20.32 -1.97 10.04
N ILE A 79 21.16 -2.08 9.01
CA ILE A 79 20.97 -2.99 7.86
C ILE A 79 20.96 -4.45 8.32
N GLU A 80 21.93 -4.86 9.14
CA GLU A 80 22.01 -6.23 9.68
C GLU A 80 20.81 -6.57 10.59
N GLY A 81 20.42 -5.65 11.47
CA GLY A 81 19.24 -5.81 12.32
C GLY A 81 17.95 -5.93 11.50
N PHE A 82 17.83 -5.12 10.44
CA PHE A 82 16.72 -5.19 9.49
C PHE A 82 16.69 -6.53 8.76
N LYS A 83 17.85 -7.02 8.29
CA LYS A 83 17.96 -8.32 7.59
C LYS A 83 17.44 -9.46 8.46
N LYS A 84 17.87 -9.52 9.72
CA LYS A 84 17.39 -10.51 10.70
C LYS A 84 15.88 -10.42 10.93
N ALA A 85 15.32 -9.21 10.98
CA ALA A 85 13.87 -9.03 11.09
C ALA A 85 13.11 -9.66 9.92
N THR A 86 13.69 -9.71 8.72
CA THR A 86 13.07 -10.31 7.53
C THR A 86 12.96 -11.84 7.60
N GLU A 87 13.73 -12.49 8.46
CA GLU A 87 13.75 -13.96 8.62
C GLU A 87 12.56 -14.47 9.45
N ILE A 88 12.01 -13.60 10.31
CA ILE A 88 10.80 -13.90 11.08
C ILE A 88 9.60 -13.97 10.13
N THR A 89 8.72 -14.95 10.30
CA THR A 89 7.57 -15.16 9.38
C THR A 89 6.37 -14.26 9.69
N TYR A 90 6.13 -13.98 10.97
CA TYR A 90 5.00 -13.17 11.44
C TYR A 90 5.40 -11.71 11.61
N CYS A 91 4.68 -10.79 10.98
CA CYS A 91 4.88 -9.36 11.16
C CYS A 91 3.55 -8.63 11.36
N ASP A 92 3.45 -7.89 12.46
CA ASP A 92 2.35 -6.98 12.74
C ASP A 92 2.90 -5.63 13.20
N PHE A 93 3.00 -4.68 12.27
CA PHE A 93 3.44 -3.31 12.53
C PHE A 93 2.42 -2.51 13.36
N THR A 94 1.20 -3.03 13.55
CA THR A 94 0.18 -2.41 14.41
C THR A 94 0.32 -2.81 15.86
N PHE A 95 1.08 -3.88 16.16
CA PHE A 95 1.20 -4.47 17.51
C PHE A 95 -0.18 -4.75 18.14
N GLY A 96 -1.07 -5.37 17.36
CA GLY A 96 -2.44 -5.70 17.75
C GLY A 96 -3.37 -4.49 17.88
N LYS A 97 -2.90 -3.28 17.55
CA LYS A 97 -3.77 -2.09 17.56
C LYS A 97 -4.74 -2.18 16.39
N PRO A 98 -6.04 -1.93 16.61
CA PRO A 98 -6.98 -1.93 15.50
C PRO A 98 -6.54 -0.89 14.46
N PRO A 99 -6.75 -1.15 13.16
CA PRO A 99 -6.45 -0.18 12.11
C PRO A 99 -7.08 1.15 12.49
N VAL A 100 -6.29 2.21 12.42
CA VAL A 100 -6.71 3.51 12.90
C VAL A 100 -7.93 3.92 12.10
N LYS A 101 -9.07 4.08 12.78
CA LYS A 101 -10.35 4.34 12.13
C LYS A 101 -10.42 5.77 11.56
N ASP A 102 -9.43 6.61 11.86
CA ASP A 102 -9.32 8.03 11.53
C ASP A 102 -8.32 8.28 10.38
N LEU A 103 -8.77 8.96 9.32
CA LEU A 103 -7.89 9.43 8.23
C LEU A 103 -6.79 10.40 8.70
N ILE A 104 -6.94 11.02 9.88
CA ILE A 104 -6.08 12.11 10.40
C ILE A 104 -4.90 11.57 11.22
N ALA A 105 -4.97 10.34 11.71
CA ALA A 105 -3.86 9.70 12.39
C ALA A 105 -3.08 8.85 11.38
N MET A 106 -2.29 9.53 10.53
CA MET A 106 -1.32 8.88 9.67
C MET A 106 -0.41 7.97 10.52
N GLY A 107 -0.24 6.72 10.04
CA GLY A 107 0.33 5.59 10.76
C GLY A 107 1.80 5.72 11.19
N PRO A 108 2.42 4.63 11.71
CA PRO A 108 3.83 4.63 12.08
C PRO A 108 4.66 5.04 10.86
N SER A 109 5.56 6.01 11.06
CA SER A 109 6.46 6.50 10.02
C SER A 109 7.44 5.39 9.63
N HIS A 110 7.05 4.53 8.66
CA HIS A 110 7.91 3.52 8.02
C HIS A 110 9.10 4.11 7.25
N LEU A 111 9.29 5.43 7.30
CA LEU A 111 10.30 6.15 6.54
C LEU A 111 11.71 5.63 6.86
N LYS A 112 11.99 5.25 8.11
CA LYS A 112 13.30 4.72 8.49
C LYS A 112 13.50 3.31 7.94
N GLU A 113 12.52 2.44 8.10
CA GLU A 113 12.53 1.08 7.56
C GLU A 113 12.71 1.10 6.04
N LEU A 114 12.05 2.03 5.34
CA LEU A 114 12.19 2.18 3.89
C LEU A 114 13.55 2.70 3.47
N ARG A 115 14.14 3.62 4.25
CA ARG A 115 15.52 4.08 4.01
C ARG A 115 16.52 2.95 4.23
N ILE A 116 16.35 2.15 5.28
CA ILE A 116 17.18 0.96 5.51
C ILE A 116 17.02 -0.04 4.36
N ALA A 117 15.79 -0.30 3.90
CA ALA A 117 15.55 -1.16 2.75
C ALA A 117 16.27 -0.65 1.48
N LYS A 118 16.26 0.67 1.23
CA LYS A 118 17.05 1.28 0.15
C LYS A 118 18.56 1.11 0.33
N LEU A 119 19.06 1.24 1.56
CA LEU A 119 20.48 0.98 1.85
C LEU A 119 20.84 -0.50 1.65
N MET A 120 19.95 -1.44 1.98
CA MET A 120 20.17 -2.86 1.74
C MET A 120 20.18 -3.19 0.24
N MET A 121 19.33 -2.55 -0.58
CA MET A 121 19.42 -2.64 -2.06
C MET A 121 20.76 -2.11 -2.57
N LEU A 122 21.20 -0.98 -2.04
CA LEU A 122 22.48 -0.37 -2.37
C LEU A 122 23.67 -1.26 -1.97
N GLU A 123 23.60 -1.90 -0.81
CA GLU A 123 24.60 -2.88 -0.35
C GLU A 123 24.60 -4.13 -1.25
N ALA A 124 23.44 -4.60 -1.71
CA ALA A 124 23.37 -5.69 -2.69
C ALA A 124 24.09 -5.33 -3.99
N LYS A 125 23.91 -4.09 -4.49
CA LYS A 125 24.67 -3.57 -5.64
C LYS A 125 26.17 -3.47 -5.38
N LEU A 126 26.58 -3.20 -4.15
CA LEU A 126 27.99 -3.21 -3.79
C LEU A 126 28.57 -4.62 -3.83
N TYR A 127 27.81 -5.61 -3.33
CA TYR A 127 28.22 -7.01 -3.44
C TYR A 127 28.29 -7.51 -4.89
N GLU A 128 27.43 -7.02 -5.79
CA GLU A 128 27.57 -7.26 -7.23
C GLU A 128 28.91 -6.71 -7.76
N GLU A 129 29.24 -5.44 -7.47
CA GLU A 129 30.51 -4.82 -7.87
C GLU A 129 31.73 -5.59 -7.31
N GLU A 130 31.63 -6.07 -6.07
CA GLU A 130 32.68 -6.84 -5.39
C GLU A 130 32.74 -8.31 -5.81
N HIS A 131 31.92 -8.74 -6.78
CA HIS A 131 31.85 -10.13 -7.26
C HIS A 131 31.49 -11.13 -6.14
N LYS A 132 30.56 -10.75 -5.27
CA LYS A 132 30.02 -11.56 -4.15
C LYS A 132 28.54 -11.88 -4.39
N PRO A 133 28.23 -12.74 -5.38
CA PRO A 133 26.86 -12.94 -5.82
C PRO A 133 25.94 -13.52 -4.74
N ASP A 134 26.45 -14.39 -3.86
CA ASP A 134 25.66 -15.01 -2.79
C ASP A 134 25.12 -13.97 -1.79
N LEU A 135 25.96 -12.99 -1.43
CA LEU A 135 25.58 -11.93 -0.48
C LEU A 135 24.59 -10.94 -1.11
N ALA A 136 24.78 -10.61 -2.39
CA ALA A 136 23.83 -9.78 -3.13
C ALA A 136 22.44 -10.45 -3.17
N LEU A 137 22.42 -11.74 -3.53
CA LEU A 137 21.20 -12.53 -3.55
C LEU A 137 20.53 -12.59 -2.17
N GLU A 138 21.28 -12.86 -1.12
CA GLU A 138 20.75 -12.91 0.24
C GLU A 138 20.05 -11.60 0.64
N ASN A 139 20.61 -10.44 0.26
CA ASN A 139 20.00 -9.13 0.49
C ASN A 139 18.71 -8.94 -0.33
N TYR A 140 18.68 -9.36 -1.60
CA TYR A 140 17.45 -9.31 -2.41
C TYR A 140 16.34 -10.23 -1.88
N LEU A 141 16.70 -11.44 -1.42
CA LEU A 141 15.76 -12.35 -0.77
C LEU A 141 15.19 -11.73 0.52
N ALA A 142 16.05 -11.12 1.35
CA ALA A 142 15.62 -10.42 2.57
C ALA A 142 14.63 -9.29 2.27
N LEU A 143 14.91 -8.46 1.27
CA LEU A 143 14.02 -7.38 0.84
C LEU A 143 12.67 -7.90 0.34
N THR A 144 12.66 -9.05 -0.35
CA THR A 144 11.42 -9.68 -0.79
C THR A 144 10.58 -10.17 0.39
N ARG A 145 11.21 -10.71 1.43
CA ARG A 145 10.52 -11.07 2.69
C ARG A 145 9.99 -9.83 3.42
N TYR A 146 10.71 -8.71 3.39
CA TYR A 146 10.21 -7.45 3.94
C TYR A 146 8.97 -6.95 3.19
N VAL A 147 8.98 -7.00 1.86
CA VAL A 147 7.79 -6.69 1.04
C VAL A 147 6.60 -7.55 1.45
N ARG A 148 6.80 -8.86 1.68
CA ARG A 148 5.75 -9.75 2.22
C ARG A 148 5.21 -9.27 3.57
N HIS A 149 6.06 -8.81 4.49
CA HIS A 149 5.64 -8.28 5.79
C HIS A 149 4.83 -6.99 5.67
N LEU A 150 5.16 -6.14 4.71
CA LEU A 150 4.35 -4.97 4.39
C LEU A 150 2.99 -5.40 3.84
N GLU A 151 2.93 -6.37 2.92
CA GLU A 151 1.65 -6.83 2.36
C GLU A 151 0.70 -7.47 3.38
N GLN A 152 1.23 -8.01 4.49
CA GLN A 152 0.42 -8.52 5.60
C GLN A 152 -0.32 -7.42 6.39
N GLN A 153 0.06 -6.14 6.23
CA GLN A 153 -0.52 -5.05 7.02
C GLN A 153 -1.88 -4.62 6.46
N LYS A 154 -2.90 -4.74 7.32
CA LYS A 154 -4.28 -4.29 7.02
C LYS A 154 -4.55 -2.84 7.43
N ALA A 155 -3.65 -2.23 8.22
CA ALA A 155 -3.76 -0.82 8.53
C ALA A 155 -3.13 0.01 7.41
N PHE A 156 -3.83 1.07 6.97
CA PHE A 156 -3.33 2.01 5.95
C PHE A 156 -3.00 1.36 4.59
N ILE A 157 -3.86 0.45 4.12
CA ILE A 157 -3.57 -0.47 3.01
C ILE A 157 -3.07 0.23 1.74
N LEU A 158 -3.68 1.34 1.33
CA LEU A 158 -3.22 2.03 0.10
C LEU A 158 -1.87 2.73 0.29
N LEU A 159 -1.58 3.25 1.48
CA LEU A 159 -0.25 3.77 1.80
C LEU A 159 0.78 2.64 1.80
N THR A 160 0.46 1.52 2.45
CA THR A 160 1.28 0.31 2.45
C THR A 160 1.52 -0.21 1.03
N LYS A 161 0.51 -0.20 0.16
CA LYS A 161 0.68 -0.56 -1.25
C LYS A 161 1.58 0.42 -1.99
N ALA A 162 1.43 1.73 -1.78
CA ALA A 162 2.36 2.71 -2.32
C ALA A 162 3.80 2.48 -1.85
N THR A 163 3.97 2.15 -0.57
CA THR A 163 5.26 1.80 0.03
C THR A 163 5.87 0.54 -0.59
N VAL A 164 5.05 -0.49 -0.80
CA VAL A 164 5.44 -1.73 -1.47
C VAL A 164 5.92 -1.42 -2.89
N TRP A 165 5.21 -0.62 -3.68
CA TRP A 165 5.61 -0.31 -5.07
C TRP A 165 6.94 0.43 -5.17
N VAL A 166 7.19 1.39 -4.27
CA VAL A 166 8.48 2.11 -4.20
C VAL A 166 9.65 1.17 -3.91
N THR A 167 9.38 0.02 -3.31
CA THR A 167 10.38 -0.98 -2.93
C THR A 167 10.50 -2.09 -3.98
N GLU A 168 9.38 -2.61 -4.47
CA GLU A 168 9.29 -3.74 -5.41
C GLU A 168 9.86 -3.42 -6.79
N THR A 169 9.48 -2.28 -7.39
CA THR A 169 9.93 -1.94 -8.74
C THR A 169 11.46 -1.91 -8.87
N PRO A 170 12.21 -1.14 -8.05
CA PRO A 170 13.67 -1.14 -8.12
C PRO A 170 14.27 -2.48 -7.70
N LEU A 171 13.65 -3.21 -6.77
CA LEU A 171 14.10 -4.54 -6.35
C LEU A 171 14.02 -5.55 -7.50
N TYR A 172 12.90 -5.62 -8.21
CA TYR A 172 12.73 -6.54 -9.33
C TYR A 172 13.68 -6.23 -10.48
N SER A 173 13.86 -4.95 -10.83
CA SER A 173 14.89 -4.56 -11.82
C SER A 173 16.31 -4.90 -11.36
N ALA A 174 16.58 -4.86 -10.05
CA ALA A 174 17.90 -5.20 -9.52
C ALA A 174 18.17 -6.71 -9.58
N ILE A 175 17.17 -7.54 -9.23
CA ILE A 175 17.23 -9.00 -9.34
C ILE A 175 17.39 -9.42 -10.80
N ASP A 176 16.63 -8.81 -11.72
CA ASP A 176 16.72 -9.05 -13.16
C ASP A 176 18.18 -8.95 -13.66
N ARG A 177 18.77 -7.76 -13.51
CA ARG A 177 20.18 -7.51 -13.88
C ARG A 177 21.16 -8.46 -13.20
N TYR A 178 20.91 -8.80 -11.94
CA TYR A 178 21.75 -9.75 -11.21
C TYR A 178 21.75 -11.13 -11.90
N LEU A 179 20.59 -11.62 -12.34
CA LEU A 179 20.46 -12.91 -13.01
C LEU A 179 21.02 -12.88 -14.45
N GLU A 180 21.01 -11.74 -15.11
CA GLU A 180 21.66 -11.55 -16.42
C GLU A 180 23.19 -11.65 -16.31
N GLN A 181 23.77 -11.07 -15.25
CA GLN A 181 25.23 -10.93 -15.10
C GLN A 181 25.91 -12.14 -14.46
N ASN A 182 25.15 -13.05 -13.83
CA ASN A 182 25.71 -14.15 -13.05
C ASN A 182 25.34 -15.51 -13.66
N GLU A 183 26.15 -15.98 -14.62
CA GLU A 183 25.95 -17.28 -15.27
C GLU A 183 26.14 -18.50 -14.34
N ASN A 184 26.79 -18.31 -13.20
CA ASN A 184 27.11 -19.38 -12.23
C ASN A 184 26.02 -19.61 -11.17
N VAL A 185 24.88 -18.90 -11.24
CA VAL A 185 23.75 -19.15 -10.33
C VAL A 185 23.22 -20.55 -10.62
N ASN A 186 23.21 -21.43 -9.61
CA ASN A 186 22.81 -22.82 -9.79
C ASN A 186 21.28 -22.96 -9.83
N ILE A 187 20.79 -24.14 -10.22
CA ILE A 187 19.35 -24.40 -10.31
C ILE A 187 18.62 -24.29 -8.96
N GLU A 188 19.27 -24.64 -7.85
CA GLU A 188 18.68 -24.59 -6.51
C GLU A 188 18.41 -23.14 -6.09
N ASP A 189 19.31 -22.21 -6.44
CA ASP A 189 19.15 -20.78 -6.21
C ASP A 189 17.97 -20.22 -7.03
N PHE A 190 17.89 -20.54 -8.32
CA PHE A 190 16.75 -20.14 -9.16
C PHE A 190 15.43 -20.71 -8.65
N GLN A 191 15.40 -21.97 -8.20
CA GLN A 191 14.21 -22.59 -7.61
C GLN A 191 13.81 -21.93 -6.29
N SER A 192 14.78 -21.54 -5.46
CA SER A 192 14.55 -20.81 -4.21
C SER A 192 13.96 -19.42 -4.47
N ILE A 193 14.52 -18.68 -5.43
CA ILE A 193 13.98 -17.39 -5.89
C ILE A 193 12.55 -17.58 -6.41
N LEU A 194 12.33 -18.56 -7.30
CA LEU A 194 11.03 -18.83 -7.89
C LEU A 194 9.97 -19.13 -6.81
N SER A 195 10.30 -20.01 -5.87
CA SER A 195 9.42 -20.37 -4.76
C SER A 195 9.06 -19.15 -3.90
N MET A 196 10.04 -18.30 -3.61
CA MET A 196 9.81 -17.07 -2.85
C MET A 196 8.92 -16.08 -3.62
N LEU A 197 9.18 -15.84 -4.91
CA LEU A 197 8.37 -14.95 -5.75
C LEU A 197 6.94 -15.47 -5.91
N LEU A 198 6.76 -16.78 -6.09
CA LEU A 198 5.44 -17.41 -6.13
C LEU A 198 4.70 -17.25 -4.79
N SER A 199 5.41 -17.29 -3.65
CA SER A 199 4.80 -17.07 -2.34
C SER A 199 4.21 -15.67 -2.19
N LEU A 200 4.81 -14.64 -2.82
CA LEU A 200 4.26 -13.28 -2.87
C LEU A 200 2.96 -13.19 -3.67
N LYS A 201 2.77 -14.08 -4.65
CA LYS A 201 1.56 -14.10 -5.48
C LYS A 201 0.35 -14.75 -4.80
N SER A 202 0.54 -15.47 -3.69
CA SER A 202 -0.56 -16.25 -3.11
C SER A 202 -1.76 -15.35 -2.70
N ASP A 203 -2.94 -15.68 -3.22
CA ASP A 203 -4.20 -14.93 -3.01
C ASP A 203 -4.59 -14.78 -1.53
N LYS A 204 -4.05 -15.64 -0.65
CA LYS A 204 -4.26 -15.57 0.81
C LYS A 204 -3.52 -14.41 1.47
N LEU A 205 -2.40 -13.96 0.88
CA LEU A 205 -1.55 -12.91 1.43
C LEU A 205 -1.85 -11.55 0.82
N ARG A 206 -2.30 -11.50 -0.45
CA ARG A 206 -2.48 -10.26 -1.17
C ARG A 206 -3.90 -9.71 -1.06
N ILE A 207 -4.07 -8.64 -0.28
CA ILE A 207 -5.27 -7.81 -0.38
C ILE A 207 -5.30 -7.21 -1.79
N THR A 208 -6.33 -7.52 -2.57
CA THR A 208 -6.55 -6.90 -3.88
C THR A 208 -6.74 -5.39 -3.71
N LEU A 209 -6.34 -4.59 -4.69
CA LEU A 209 -6.56 -3.14 -4.61
C LEU A 209 -8.07 -2.81 -4.46
N GLU A 210 -8.96 -3.63 -5.02
CA GLU A 210 -10.41 -3.52 -4.80
C GLU A 210 -10.78 -3.63 -3.31
N ASN A 211 -10.32 -4.70 -2.65
CA ASN A 211 -10.57 -4.88 -1.22
C ASN A 211 -9.94 -3.74 -0.40
N ALA A 212 -8.75 -3.29 -0.79
CA ALA A 212 -8.09 -2.15 -0.17
C ALA A 212 -8.92 -0.87 -0.28
N PHE A 213 -9.49 -0.59 -1.46
CA PHE A 213 -10.39 0.54 -1.68
C PHE A 213 -11.66 0.42 -0.83
N GLU A 214 -12.26 -0.78 -0.69
CA GLU A 214 -13.47 -0.95 0.14
C GLU A 214 -13.19 -0.75 1.64
N GLU A 215 -12.06 -1.25 2.12
CA GLU A 215 -11.64 -1.07 3.51
C GLU A 215 -11.35 0.42 3.80
N GLU A 216 -10.64 1.11 2.91
CA GLU A 216 -10.38 2.54 3.06
C GLU A 216 -11.65 3.38 2.95
N ARG A 217 -12.53 3.05 2.00
CA ARG A 217 -13.86 3.68 1.90
C ARG A 217 -14.64 3.52 3.19
N THR A 218 -14.61 2.35 3.81
CA THR A 218 -15.26 2.09 5.11
C THR A 218 -14.65 2.93 6.22
N ALA A 219 -13.33 3.03 6.30
CA ALA A 219 -12.63 3.87 7.26
C ALA A 219 -12.96 5.37 7.08
N HIS A 220 -13.01 5.83 5.83
CA HIS A 220 -13.37 7.20 5.47
C HIS A 220 -14.81 7.54 5.86
N ARG A 221 -15.76 6.66 5.54
CA ARG A 221 -17.17 6.76 5.99
C ARG A 221 -17.26 6.90 7.50
N ASN A 222 -16.56 6.05 8.25
CA ASN A 222 -16.54 6.09 9.71
C ASN A 222 -15.90 7.36 10.28
N THR A 223 -14.87 7.90 9.61
CA THR A 223 -14.25 9.17 9.97
C THR A 223 -15.25 10.32 9.79
N ILE A 224 -15.95 10.36 8.66
CA ILE A 224 -16.96 11.41 8.39
C ILE A 224 -18.09 11.37 9.40
N ILE A 225 -18.61 10.18 9.72
CA ILE A 225 -19.65 10.02 10.76
C ILE A 225 -19.17 10.61 12.08
N ARG A 226 -17.94 10.26 12.51
CA ARG A 226 -17.39 10.77 13.78
C ARG A 226 -17.11 12.27 13.76
N LEU A 227 -16.57 12.81 12.66
CA LEU A 227 -16.39 14.25 12.49
C LEU A 227 -17.72 14.99 12.62
N LEU A 228 -18.75 14.50 11.92
CA LEU A 228 -20.09 15.08 11.95
C LEU A 228 -20.77 14.95 13.32
N ASP A 229 -20.51 13.87 14.05
CA ASP A 229 -21.04 13.62 15.39
C ASP A 229 -20.25 14.30 16.51
N SER A 230 -19.03 14.78 16.21
CA SER A 230 -18.20 15.47 17.20
C SER A 230 -18.89 16.77 17.68
N PRO A 231 -18.87 17.06 18.99
CA PRO A 231 -19.42 18.29 19.53
C PRO A 231 -18.73 19.54 18.98
N ASP A 232 -17.45 19.44 18.64
CA ASP A 232 -16.60 20.58 18.30
C ASP A 232 -16.71 20.96 16.81
N PHE A 233 -16.76 19.99 15.88
CA PHE A 233 -16.80 20.27 14.44
C PHE A 233 -18.01 21.11 14.02
N LEU A 234 -19.18 20.88 14.61
CA LEU A 234 -20.35 21.71 14.33
C LEU A 234 -20.47 22.89 15.30
N SER A 235 -19.95 22.85 16.54
CA SER A 235 -20.04 24.03 17.43
C SER A 235 -19.09 25.15 17.02
N GLU A 236 -17.93 24.84 16.45
CA GLU A 236 -16.96 25.83 15.96
C GLU A 236 -17.47 26.59 14.72
N TYR A 237 -18.24 25.91 13.86
CA TYR A 237 -18.82 26.47 12.64
C TYR A 237 -20.27 26.97 12.80
N PHE A 238 -21.05 26.41 13.73
CA PHE A 238 -22.47 26.73 13.94
C PHE A 238 -22.77 27.47 15.26
N GLY A 239 -21.75 27.76 16.09
CA GLY A 239 -21.79 28.72 17.20
C GLY A 239 -21.63 28.13 18.62
N GLN A 240 -20.81 28.78 19.45
CA GLN A 240 -20.46 28.42 20.85
C GLN A 240 -21.45 28.88 21.93
N ASN A 241 -22.59 29.47 21.58
CA ASN A 241 -23.35 30.32 22.53
C ASN A 241 -24.01 29.60 23.72
N GLU A 242 -23.93 28.27 23.86
CA GLU A 242 -24.57 27.57 24.99
C GLU A 242 -23.66 27.44 26.22
N ARG A 243 -22.32 27.29 26.06
CA ARG A 243 -21.42 27.22 27.24
C ARG A 243 -21.27 28.56 27.96
N GLU A 244 -21.35 29.68 27.24
CA GLU A 244 -21.30 31.02 27.86
C GLU A 244 -22.62 31.42 28.54
N GLN A 245 -23.77 30.86 28.13
CA GLN A 245 -25.06 31.17 28.76
C GLN A 245 -25.34 30.34 30.01
N GLU A 246 -24.89 29.08 30.08
CA GLU A 246 -24.95 28.28 31.31
C GLU A 246 -24.02 28.82 32.41
N ALA A 247 -22.85 29.35 32.03
CA ALA A 247 -21.94 30.02 32.97
C ALA A 247 -22.50 31.35 33.55
N SER A 248 -23.55 31.93 32.95
CA SER A 248 -24.13 33.22 33.36
C SER A 248 -25.30 33.13 34.36
N GLY A 249 -25.68 31.93 34.82
CA GLY A 249 -26.54 31.74 35.99
C GLY A 249 -27.98 32.29 35.89
N LYS A 250 -28.50 32.59 34.70
CA LYS A 250 -29.91 33.01 34.55
C LYS A 250 -30.82 31.81 34.28
N ALA A 251 -31.47 31.33 35.33
CA ALA A 251 -32.55 30.35 35.26
C ALA A 251 -33.71 30.89 34.40
N VAL A 252 -34.01 30.19 33.31
CA VAL A 252 -35.22 30.42 32.50
C VAL A 252 -36.17 29.27 32.81
N THR A 253 -37.34 29.58 33.35
CA THR A 253 -38.41 28.63 33.64
C THR A 253 -38.97 28.02 32.34
N PRO A 254 -39.32 26.72 32.32
CA PRO A 254 -39.80 26.05 31.11
C PRO A 254 -41.30 26.35 30.89
N ASP A 255 -41.62 27.13 29.86
CA ASP A 255 -42.99 27.27 29.35
C ASP A 255 -43.36 26.01 28.54
N LYS A 256 -44.32 25.23 29.05
CA LYS A 256 -44.80 23.99 28.43
C LYS A 256 -45.84 24.33 27.37
N GLY A 257 -45.46 24.33 26.09
CA GLY A 257 -46.42 24.30 24.99
C GLY A 257 -45.97 24.95 23.68
N LYS A 258 -44.86 25.69 23.66
CA LYS A 258 -44.26 26.22 22.43
C LYS A 258 -42.83 25.71 22.32
N GLU A 259 -42.48 25.17 21.15
CA GLU A 259 -41.13 24.76 20.80
C GLU A 259 -40.16 25.90 21.16
N SER A 260 -39.31 25.67 22.17
CA SER A 260 -38.58 26.76 22.79
C SER A 260 -37.58 27.34 21.79
N ALA A 261 -37.26 28.63 21.89
CA ALA A 261 -36.23 29.25 21.05
C ALA A 261 -34.85 28.56 21.19
N LYS A 262 -34.65 27.75 22.25
CA LYS A 262 -33.48 26.91 22.51
C LYS A 262 -33.48 25.58 21.71
N ASP A 263 -34.63 25.08 21.27
CA ASP A 263 -34.72 23.80 20.53
C ASP A 263 -34.44 23.93 19.02
N LYS A 264 -34.63 25.13 18.46
CA LYS A 264 -34.48 25.40 17.00
C LYS A 264 -33.03 25.28 16.48
N PRO A 265 -31.99 25.76 17.19
CA PRO A 265 -30.59 25.61 16.78
C PRO A 265 -30.15 24.14 16.73
N ILE A 266 -30.51 23.35 17.75
CA ILE A 266 -30.20 21.92 17.85
C ILE A 266 -30.85 21.13 16.71
N LYS A 267 -32.11 21.45 16.37
CA LYS A 267 -32.80 20.83 15.21
C LYS A 267 -32.17 21.20 13.86
N LEU A 268 -31.72 22.44 13.68
CA LEU A 268 -31.08 22.89 12.43
C LEU A 268 -29.72 22.20 12.22
N ILE A 269 -28.89 22.12 13.26
CA ILE A 269 -27.60 21.40 13.23
C ILE A 269 -27.81 19.92 12.90
N LYS A 270 -28.78 19.27 13.56
CA LYS A 270 -29.13 17.86 13.28
C LYS A 270 -29.62 17.66 11.83
N LYS A 271 -30.41 18.60 11.29
CA LYS A 271 -30.91 18.56 9.92
C LYS A 271 -29.79 18.73 8.89
N VAL A 272 -28.86 19.67 9.12
CA VAL A 272 -27.69 19.87 8.25
C VAL A 272 -26.78 18.64 8.28
N ARG A 273 -26.53 18.06 9.47
CA ARG A 273 -25.78 16.81 9.63
C ARG A 273 -26.35 15.67 8.81
N GLN A 274 -27.65 15.41 8.96
CA GLN A 274 -28.35 14.36 8.21
C GLN A 274 -28.31 14.61 6.70
N ALA A 275 -28.42 15.88 6.27
CA ALA A 275 -28.30 16.24 4.87
C ALA A 275 -26.89 15.98 4.32
N ILE A 276 -25.83 16.33 5.07
CA ILE A 276 -24.44 16.03 4.67
C ILE A 276 -24.25 14.52 4.54
N TYR A 277 -24.68 13.74 5.52
CA TYR A 277 -24.54 12.28 5.50
C TYR A 277 -25.29 11.63 4.31
N LYS A 278 -26.52 12.09 4.04
CA LYS A 278 -27.32 11.60 2.92
C LYS A 278 -26.68 11.92 1.57
N GLU A 279 -26.22 13.15 1.39
CA GLU A 279 -25.55 13.54 0.14
C GLU A 279 -24.21 12.80 -0.02
N TYR A 280 -23.45 12.61 1.06
CA TYR A 280 -22.18 11.90 1.03
C TYR A 280 -22.37 10.44 0.62
N ASN A 281 -23.28 9.71 1.26
CA ASN A 281 -23.58 8.33 0.88
C ASN A 281 -24.09 8.23 -0.55
N LYS A 282 -24.91 9.19 -1.01
CA LYS A 282 -25.40 9.22 -2.38
C LYS A 282 -24.23 9.37 -3.36
N SER A 283 -23.37 10.36 -3.16
CA SER A 283 -22.22 10.60 -4.04
C SER A 283 -21.22 9.44 -3.97
N ASP A 284 -20.89 8.95 -2.78
CA ASP A 284 -19.97 7.83 -2.62
C ASP A 284 -20.48 6.54 -3.29
N ASN A 285 -21.78 6.22 -3.18
CA ASN A 285 -22.38 5.08 -3.88
C ASN A 285 -22.47 5.26 -5.39
N GLU A 286 -22.50 6.51 -5.88
CA GLU A 286 -22.49 6.82 -7.31
C GLU A 286 -21.10 6.63 -7.92
N TRP A 287 -20.05 7.05 -7.22
CA TRP A 287 -18.67 7.06 -7.72
C TRP A 287 -17.94 5.73 -7.58
N TYR A 288 -18.14 5.06 -6.45
CA TYR A 288 -17.34 3.90 -6.07
C TYR A 288 -17.41 2.73 -7.06
N PRO A 289 -18.59 2.34 -7.62
CA PRO A 289 -18.65 1.26 -8.60
C PRO A 289 -17.80 1.51 -9.86
N TYR A 290 -17.61 2.78 -10.25
CA TYR A 290 -16.75 3.13 -11.38
C TYR A 290 -15.27 2.97 -11.07
N LEU A 291 -14.86 3.25 -9.83
CA LEU A 291 -13.49 2.98 -9.37
C LEU A 291 -13.20 1.47 -9.43
N VAL A 292 -14.12 0.66 -8.91
CA VAL A 292 -14.00 -0.81 -8.93
C VAL A 292 -13.94 -1.35 -10.36
N ALA A 293 -14.83 -0.88 -11.25
CA ALA A 293 -14.82 -1.29 -12.65
C ALA A 293 -13.48 -0.93 -13.33
N ALA A 294 -13.00 0.30 -13.14
CA ALA A 294 -11.72 0.72 -13.69
C ALA A 294 -10.54 -0.05 -13.13
N PHE A 295 -10.58 -0.43 -11.85
CA PHE A 295 -9.58 -1.32 -11.29
C PHE A 295 -9.62 -2.69 -11.98
N ARG A 296 -10.78 -3.37 -12.02
CA ARG A 296 -10.91 -4.72 -12.62
C ARG A 296 -10.51 -4.76 -14.09
N GLU A 297 -10.76 -3.68 -14.83
CA GLU A 297 -10.45 -3.56 -16.25
C GLU A 297 -9.06 -2.96 -16.52
N ASN A 298 -8.29 -2.63 -15.47
CA ASN A 298 -7.07 -1.81 -15.56
C ASN A 298 -7.29 -0.56 -16.45
N ASN A 299 -8.44 0.10 -16.34
CA ASN A 299 -8.88 1.15 -17.24
C ASN A 299 -8.98 2.50 -16.51
N TYR A 300 -7.84 2.98 -16.01
CA TYR A 300 -7.78 4.25 -15.28
C TYR A 300 -8.15 5.46 -16.16
N ASN A 301 -7.93 5.39 -17.48
CA ASN A 301 -8.35 6.45 -18.41
C ASN A 301 -9.87 6.59 -18.46
N ALA A 302 -10.61 5.48 -18.49
CA ALA A 302 -12.07 5.51 -18.39
C ALA A 302 -12.54 6.08 -17.05
N PHE A 303 -11.85 5.74 -15.95
CA PHE A 303 -12.12 6.33 -14.64
C PHE A 303 -11.92 7.85 -14.65
N ASN A 304 -10.76 8.33 -15.08
CA ASN A 304 -10.43 9.77 -15.13
C ASN A 304 -11.47 10.53 -15.97
N LYS A 305 -11.80 10.04 -17.16
CA LYS A 305 -12.80 10.65 -18.03
C LYS A 305 -14.16 10.76 -17.34
N ARG A 306 -14.60 9.70 -16.65
CA ARG A 306 -15.89 9.69 -15.96
C ARG A 306 -15.88 10.57 -14.72
N TYR A 307 -14.78 10.55 -13.97
CA TYR A 307 -14.53 11.41 -12.81
C TYR A 307 -14.55 12.88 -13.19
N GLU A 308 -13.94 13.27 -14.31
CA GLU A 308 -14.02 14.62 -14.85
C GLU A 308 -15.44 15.00 -15.29
N GLN A 309 -16.14 14.11 -15.99
CA GLN A 309 -17.51 14.33 -16.49
C GLN A 309 -18.53 14.49 -15.37
N SER A 310 -18.30 13.88 -14.23
CA SER A 310 -19.19 13.92 -13.07
C SER A 310 -19.48 15.30 -12.50
N GLY A 311 -18.56 16.23 -12.74
CA GLY A 311 -18.55 17.51 -12.06
C GLY A 311 -18.41 17.41 -10.54
N VAL A 312 -18.00 16.26 -9.97
CA VAL A 312 -17.62 16.14 -8.55
C VAL A 312 -16.58 17.20 -8.23
N LEU A 313 -15.56 17.39 -9.08
CA LEU A 313 -14.51 18.42 -8.99
C LEU A 313 -14.96 19.86 -9.28
N LYS A 314 -16.18 20.11 -9.78
CA LYS A 314 -16.62 21.49 -10.06
C LYS A 314 -16.88 22.20 -8.74
N PHE A 315 -15.84 22.87 -8.23
CA PHE A 315 -15.96 23.89 -7.21
C PHE A 315 -16.87 24.98 -7.76
N THR A 316 -18.12 25.00 -7.31
CA THR A 316 -19.02 26.06 -7.73
C THR A 316 -18.52 27.39 -7.13
N PRO A 317 -18.81 28.54 -7.75
CA PRO A 317 -18.53 29.84 -7.12
C PRO A 317 -19.09 29.93 -5.70
N PHE A 318 -20.22 29.27 -5.45
CA PHE A 318 -20.82 29.13 -4.12
C PHE A 318 -19.98 28.25 -3.17
N SER A 319 -19.41 27.14 -3.65
CA SER A 319 -18.51 26.29 -2.87
C SER A 319 -17.25 27.06 -2.46
N TRP A 320 -16.69 27.85 -3.37
CA TRP A 320 -15.56 28.75 -3.11
C TRP A 320 -15.93 29.84 -2.09
N PHE A 321 -17.12 30.42 -2.25
CA PHE A 321 -17.65 31.43 -1.33
C PHE A 321 -17.85 30.89 0.09
N VAL A 322 -18.41 29.68 0.25
CA VAL A 322 -18.56 29.03 1.56
C VAL A 322 -17.20 28.69 2.19
N PHE A 323 -16.24 28.22 1.38
CA PHE A 323 -14.89 27.89 1.84
C PHE A 323 -14.10 29.12 2.29
N THR A 324 -14.21 30.23 1.56
CA THR A 324 -13.47 31.48 1.83
C THR A 324 -14.11 32.36 2.90
N GLN A 325 -15.40 32.19 3.19
CA GLN A 325 -16.15 33.00 4.16
C GLN A 325 -16.76 32.11 5.27
N PRO A 326 -15.94 31.37 6.06
CA PRO A 326 -16.45 30.40 7.04
C PRO A 326 -17.31 31.04 8.14
N TYR A 327 -17.19 32.34 8.38
CA TYR A 327 -18.06 33.06 9.32
C TYR A 327 -19.53 33.14 8.88
N LEU A 328 -19.84 33.02 7.58
CA LEU A 328 -21.23 32.96 7.10
C LEU A 328 -21.94 31.68 7.54
N LEU A 329 -21.16 30.61 7.80
CA LEU A 329 -21.68 29.41 8.42
C LEU A 329 -22.15 29.67 9.85
N LYS A 330 -21.83 30.80 10.49
CA LYS A 330 -22.38 31.21 11.80
C LYS A 330 -23.72 31.93 11.69
N ASN A 331 -24.15 32.36 10.50
CA ASN A 331 -25.42 33.08 10.30
C ASN A 331 -26.59 32.10 10.13
N LYS A 332 -27.55 32.12 11.07
CA LYS A 332 -28.70 31.19 11.10
C LYS A 332 -29.63 31.30 9.88
N LEU A 333 -29.86 32.51 9.36
CA LEU A 333 -30.69 32.73 8.18
C LEU A 333 -29.99 32.17 6.93
N PHE A 334 -28.69 32.39 6.82
CA PHE A 334 -27.86 31.81 5.76
C PHE A 334 -27.83 30.28 5.82
N GLN A 335 -27.59 29.69 7.00
CA GLN A 335 -27.66 28.23 7.21
C GLN A 335 -29.01 27.67 6.79
N TRP A 336 -30.11 28.32 7.16
CA TRP A 336 -31.46 27.87 6.82
C TRP A 336 -31.72 27.95 5.31
N MET A 337 -31.43 29.10 4.68
CA MET A 337 -31.61 29.33 3.24
C MET A 337 -30.75 28.42 2.36
N PHE A 338 -29.54 28.09 2.83
CA PHE A 338 -28.55 27.36 2.02
C PHE A 338 -28.19 25.97 2.56
N SER A 339 -28.97 25.43 3.52
CA SER A 339 -28.69 24.14 4.17
C SER A 339 -28.41 22.99 3.19
N SER A 340 -29.22 22.86 2.13
CA SER A 340 -29.01 21.85 1.10
C SER A 340 -27.74 22.06 0.28
N THR A 341 -27.38 23.32 0.04
CA THR A 341 -26.21 23.69 -0.78
C THR A 341 -24.92 23.53 0.01
N ILE A 342 -24.94 23.89 1.29
CA ILE A 342 -23.85 23.63 2.25
C ILE A 342 -23.64 22.11 2.37
N ALA A 343 -24.72 21.35 2.56
CA ALA A 343 -24.65 19.89 2.67
C ALA A 343 -24.02 19.23 1.44
N LYS A 344 -24.48 19.61 0.23
CA LYS A 344 -23.89 19.15 -1.04
C LYS A 344 -22.43 19.55 -1.20
N THR A 345 -22.07 20.76 -0.77
CA THR A 345 -20.69 21.27 -0.87
C THR A 345 -19.74 20.48 0.03
N ILE A 346 -20.08 20.36 1.32
CA ILE A 346 -19.27 19.61 2.29
C ILE A 346 -19.18 18.13 1.89
N SER A 347 -20.30 17.53 1.48
CA SER A 347 -20.35 16.16 0.96
C SER A 347 -19.40 15.94 -0.21
N ARG A 348 -19.38 16.85 -1.19
CA ARG A 348 -18.47 16.75 -2.34
C ARG A 348 -17.01 16.84 -1.92
N LEU A 349 -16.67 17.73 -0.98
CA LEU A 349 -15.31 17.81 -0.43
C LEU A 349 -14.90 16.50 0.23
N PHE A 350 -15.78 15.90 1.04
CA PHE A 350 -15.51 14.60 1.65
C PHE A 350 -15.32 13.49 0.62
N VAL A 351 -16.11 13.44 -0.45
CA VAL A 351 -15.89 12.46 -1.54
C VAL A 351 -14.59 12.75 -2.31
N GLN A 352 -14.23 14.02 -2.53
CA GLN A 352 -13.03 14.40 -3.26
C GLN A 352 -11.73 14.10 -2.51
N MET A 353 -11.73 14.19 -1.17
CA MET A 353 -10.51 14.16 -0.36
C MET A 353 -9.59 12.95 -0.65
N PRO A 354 -10.09 11.71 -0.83
CA PRO A 354 -9.23 10.58 -1.20
C PRO A 354 -9.00 10.39 -2.72
N MET A 355 -9.81 11.01 -3.58
CA MET A 355 -9.89 10.67 -5.02
C MET A 355 -8.63 10.96 -5.85
N PRO A 356 -7.87 12.06 -5.63
CA PRO A 356 -6.65 12.34 -6.40
C PRO A 356 -5.54 11.29 -6.25
N GLY A 357 -5.65 10.35 -5.30
CA GLY A 357 -4.71 9.25 -5.11
C GLY A 357 -5.08 7.97 -5.87
N TYR A 358 -6.37 7.65 -6.02
CA TYR A 358 -6.82 6.32 -6.44
C TYR A 358 -6.51 6.00 -7.91
N ASN A 359 -6.56 6.99 -8.80
CA ASN A 359 -6.27 6.78 -10.22
C ASN A 359 -4.80 6.40 -10.46
N ARG A 360 -3.86 7.06 -9.78
CA ARG A 360 -2.44 6.72 -9.83
C ARG A 360 -2.24 5.31 -9.31
N GLN A 361 -2.84 5.00 -8.16
CA GLN A 361 -2.70 3.70 -7.51
C GLN A 361 -3.04 2.50 -8.40
N ILE A 362 -4.03 2.61 -9.29
CA ILE A 362 -4.35 1.52 -10.26
C ILE A 362 -3.15 1.23 -11.17
N VAL A 363 -2.53 2.25 -11.75
CA VAL A 363 -1.41 2.07 -12.69
C VAL A 363 -0.17 1.53 -11.97
N TYR A 364 0.16 2.09 -10.80
CA TYR A 364 1.30 1.60 -10.02
C TYR A 364 1.09 0.16 -9.57
N TYR A 365 -0.13 -0.19 -9.11
CA TYR A 365 -0.47 -1.57 -8.75
C TYR A 365 -0.21 -2.54 -9.90
N TYR A 366 -0.75 -2.24 -11.09
CA TYR A 366 -0.61 -3.14 -12.22
C TYR A 366 0.81 -3.15 -12.80
N ASN A 367 1.56 -2.06 -12.72
CA ASN A 367 2.99 -2.06 -13.04
C ASN A 367 3.77 -3.03 -12.14
N SER A 368 3.57 -2.96 -10.81
CA SER A 368 4.23 -3.89 -9.88
C SER A 368 3.76 -5.34 -10.08
N VAL A 369 2.48 -5.58 -10.35
CA VAL A 369 1.95 -6.91 -10.71
C VAL A 369 2.62 -7.44 -11.98
N SER A 370 2.71 -6.64 -13.04
CA SER A 370 3.36 -7.03 -14.29
C SER A 370 4.84 -7.35 -14.08
N ARG A 371 5.58 -6.52 -13.34
CA ARG A 371 7.00 -6.76 -13.04
C ARG A 371 7.22 -8.05 -12.26
N LEU A 372 6.41 -8.31 -11.22
CA LEU A 372 6.47 -9.58 -10.49
C LEU A 372 6.16 -10.78 -11.39
N ASN A 373 5.11 -10.68 -12.22
CA ASN A 373 4.72 -11.75 -13.15
C ASN A 373 5.83 -12.02 -14.19
N LEU A 374 6.46 -10.97 -14.72
CA LEU A 374 7.59 -11.05 -15.64
C LEU A 374 8.79 -11.74 -14.98
N LEU A 375 9.17 -11.31 -13.78
CA LEU A 375 10.28 -11.91 -13.04
C LEU A 375 10.01 -13.39 -12.72
N ILE A 376 8.80 -13.75 -12.31
CA ILE A 376 8.40 -15.15 -12.09
C ILE A 376 8.55 -15.96 -13.39
N ALA A 377 8.05 -15.44 -14.51
CA ALA A 377 8.15 -16.13 -15.80
C ALA A 377 9.61 -16.28 -16.22
N ALA A 378 10.41 -15.22 -16.14
CA ALA A 378 11.83 -15.22 -16.47
C ALA A 378 12.64 -16.23 -15.65
N VAL A 379 12.48 -16.22 -14.33
CA VAL A 379 13.14 -17.18 -13.42
C VAL A 379 12.70 -18.61 -13.73
N ALA A 380 11.42 -18.83 -14.05
CA ALA A 380 10.93 -20.15 -14.45
C ALA A 380 11.51 -20.61 -15.80
N VAL A 381 11.65 -19.71 -16.78
CA VAL A 381 12.35 -19.99 -18.05
C VAL A 381 13.79 -20.40 -17.75
N ARG A 382 14.51 -19.67 -16.89
CA ARG A 382 15.89 -20.04 -16.49
C ARG A 382 15.97 -21.41 -15.84
N CYS A 383 15.04 -21.73 -14.91
CA CYS A 383 14.95 -23.06 -14.30
C CYS A 383 14.81 -24.16 -15.37
N TYR A 384 13.92 -23.94 -16.35
CA TYR A 384 13.71 -24.86 -17.46
C TYR A 384 14.97 -25.03 -18.31
N GLU A 385 15.63 -23.95 -18.70
CA GLU A 385 16.82 -23.98 -19.56
C GLU A 385 17.97 -24.75 -18.90
N ILE A 386 18.22 -24.51 -17.61
CA ILE A 386 19.26 -25.19 -16.84
C ILE A 386 18.94 -26.69 -16.69
N GLU A 387 17.69 -27.04 -16.38
CA GLU A 387 17.31 -28.44 -16.15
C GLU A 387 17.22 -29.25 -17.44
N LYS A 388 16.69 -28.66 -18.52
CA LYS A 388 16.46 -29.36 -19.80
C LYS A 388 17.61 -29.20 -20.78
N GLY A 389 18.55 -28.28 -20.53
CA GLY A 389 19.68 -28.00 -21.41
C GLY A 389 19.28 -27.46 -22.78
N LYS A 390 18.08 -26.86 -22.90
CA LYS A 390 17.57 -26.29 -24.16
C LYS A 390 16.68 -25.07 -23.89
N MET A 391 16.65 -24.16 -24.86
CA MET A 391 15.77 -23.00 -24.84
C MET A 391 14.30 -23.38 -25.03
N LEU A 392 13.43 -22.66 -24.32
CA LEU A 392 11.98 -22.83 -24.38
C LEU A 392 11.43 -22.40 -25.75
N GLU A 393 10.47 -23.14 -26.32
CA GLU A 393 9.78 -22.69 -27.55
C GLU A 393 8.63 -21.74 -27.22
N ASN A 394 7.92 -21.97 -26.12
CA ASN A 394 6.81 -21.14 -25.64
C ASN A 394 6.56 -21.32 -24.15
N LEU A 395 5.92 -20.33 -23.52
CA LEU A 395 5.69 -20.34 -22.06
C LEU A 395 4.87 -21.54 -21.56
N GLN A 396 4.02 -22.17 -22.39
CA GLN A 396 3.18 -23.29 -21.96
C GLN A 396 4.01 -24.51 -21.51
N GLU A 397 5.25 -24.66 -21.98
CA GLU A 397 6.16 -25.72 -21.53
C GLU A 397 6.58 -25.59 -20.06
N LEU A 398 6.39 -24.42 -19.43
CA LEU A 398 6.64 -24.22 -18.01
C LEU A 398 5.57 -24.85 -17.11
N VAL A 399 4.41 -25.20 -17.67
CA VAL A 399 3.25 -25.73 -16.94
C VAL A 399 3.16 -27.25 -17.12
N PRO A 400 2.90 -28.03 -16.05
CA PRO A 400 2.71 -27.62 -14.66
C PRO A 400 4.00 -27.64 -13.81
N ALA A 401 5.16 -27.96 -14.41
CA ALA A 401 6.36 -28.32 -13.67
C ALA A 401 6.98 -27.16 -12.88
N TYR A 402 7.00 -25.96 -13.46
CA TYR A 402 7.59 -24.76 -12.84
C TYR A 402 6.50 -23.76 -12.42
N LEU A 403 5.38 -23.72 -13.14
CA LEU A 403 4.28 -22.79 -12.92
C LEU A 403 2.95 -23.53 -12.93
N GLU A 404 2.02 -23.14 -12.05
CA GLU A 404 0.64 -23.67 -12.07
C GLU A 404 -0.11 -23.20 -13.32
N LYS A 405 0.07 -21.93 -13.70
CA LYS A 405 -0.45 -21.32 -14.93
C LYS A 405 0.51 -20.22 -15.41
N ILE A 406 0.42 -19.88 -16.69
CA ILE A 406 1.19 -18.75 -17.22
C ILE A 406 0.71 -17.44 -16.57
N PRO A 407 1.62 -16.61 -16.03
CA PRO A 407 1.24 -15.33 -15.48
C PRO A 407 0.56 -14.44 -16.52
N GLU A 408 -0.43 -13.69 -16.07
CA GLU A 408 -1.22 -12.79 -16.90
C GLU A 408 -0.53 -11.43 -17.01
N ASP A 409 -0.78 -10.73 -18.10
CA ASP A 409 -0.41 -9.35 -18.34
C ASP A 409 -1.61 -8.42 -18.07
N PRO A 410 -1.63 -7.68 -16.94
CA PRO A 410 -2.63 -6.66 -16.68
C PRO A 410 -2.80 -5.61 -17.78
N PHE A 411 -1.78 -5.37 -18.61
CA PHE A 411 -1.83 -4.36 -19.66
C PHE A 411 -2.33 -4.91 -21.02
N ASP A 412 -2.25 -6.23 -21.26
CA ASP A 412 -2.92 -6.92 -22.37
C ASP A 412 -4.22 -7.61 -21.91
N ASN A 413 -5.09 -6.88 -21.23
CA ASN A 413 -6.41 -7.38 -20.81
C ASN A 413 -6.36 -8.71 -20.04
N PHE A 414 -5.33 -8.90 -19.21
CA PHE A 414 -5.12 -10.10 -18.41
C PHE A 414 -4.95 -11.39 -19.24
N LYS A 415 -4.49 -11.27 -20.49
CA LYS A 415 -4.03 -12.43 -21.28
C LYS A 415 -2.66 -12.91 -20.78
N PRO A 416 -2.23 -14.13 -21.12
CA PRO A 416 -0.87 -14.59 -20.79
C PRO A 416 0.21 -13.62 -21.29
N LEU A 417 1.28 -13.47 -20.50
CA LEU A 417 2.50 -12.74 -20.88
C LEU A 417 3.01 -13.19 -22.26
N LYS A 418 3.73 -12.29 -22.94
CA LYS A 418 4.35 -12.57 -24.23
C LYS A 418 5.73 -13.17 -24.06
N TYR A 419 6.11 -14.03 -24.99
CA TYR A 419 7.43 -14.63 -25.06
C TYR A 419 7.91 -14.63 -26.51
N VAL A 420 9.16 -14.24 -26.70
CA VAL A 420 9.82 -14.21 -28.00
C VAL A 420 11.15 -14.92 -27.86
N LYS A 421 11.28 -16.06 -28.54
CA LYS A 421 12.56 -16.73 -28.73
C LYS A 421 13.42 -15.92 -29.71
N LYS A 422 14.68 -15.69 -29.36
CA LYS A 422 15.71 -15.05 -30.20
C LYS A 422 16.82 -16.06 -30.48
N GLU A 423 17.75 -15.70 -31.36
CA GLU A 423 18.88 -16.59 -31.72
C GLU A 423 19.78 -16.89 -30.51
N ASN A 424 20.04 -15.88 -29.67
CA ASN A 424 20.98 -15.99 -28.53
C ASN A 424 20.28 -15.87 -27.17
N GLY A 425 18.96 -15.97 -27.12
CA GLY A 425 18.24 -15.68 -25.90
C GLY A 425 16.74 -15.64 -26.09
N TRP A 426 16.05 -15.07 -25.13
CA TRP A 426 14.62 -14.90 -25.16
C TRP A 426 14.22 -13.58 -24.54
N ILE A 427 12.98 -13.17 -24.81
CA ILE A 427 12.35 -12.01 -24.22
C ILE A 427 11.01 -12.45 -23.66
N VAL A 428 10.72 -12.09 -22.41
CA VAL A 428 9.36 -12.12 -21.84
C VAL A 428 8.95 -10.67 -21.61
N TYR A 429 7.75 -10.27 -22.05
CA TYR A 429 7.33 -8.87 -21.92
C TYR A 429 5.83 -8.70 -21.68
N SER A 430 5.50 -7.50 -21.21
CA SER A 430 4.16 -6.96 -20.96
C SER A 430 4.01 -5.63 -21.71
N PHE A 431 2.80 -5.31 -22.19
CA PHE A 431 2.53 -4.11 -23.02
C PHE A 431 2.77 -2.77 -22.28
N GLY A 432 2.91 -2.80 -20.96
CA GLY A 432 3.10 -1.58 -20.18
C GLY A 432 1.88 -0.64 -20.15
N PRO A 433 2.00 0.52 -19.46
CA PRO A 433 0.86 1.37 -19.12
C PRO A 433 0.07 1.97 -20.29
N ASP A 434 0.67 2.10 -21.47
CA ASP A 434 -0.02 2.61 -22.67
C ASP A 434 -0.85 1.54 -23.40
N LYS A 435 -0.71 0.28 -22.97
CA LYS A 435 -1.42 -0.91 -23.49
C LYS A 435 -1.23 -1.14 -24.98
N GLN A 436 -0.11 -0.69 -25.54
CA GLN A 436 0.27 -0.94 -26.92
C GLN A 436 1.37 -2.00 -26.95
N ASP A 437 1.28 -2.92 -27.90
CA ASP A 437 2.32 -3.92 -28.12
C ASP A 437 3.42 -3.28 -28.97
N ASP A 438 4.55 -2.96 -28.33
CA ASP A 438 5.74 -2.47 -29.04
C ASP A 438 6.67 -3.64 -29.43
N PHE A 439 6.22 -4.89 -29.29
CA PHE A 439 6.95 -6.12 -29.62
C PHE A 439 8.32 -6.23 -28.94
N ALA A 440 8.42 -5.73 -27.72
CA ALA A 440 9.65 -5.51 -26.94
C ALA A 440 10.69 -4.61 -27.63
N GLY A 441 10.26 -3.77 -28.58
CA GLY A 441 11.13 -2.84 -29.33
C GLY A 441 11.35 -1.50 -28.64
N VAL A 442 10.47 -1.11 -27.72
CA VAL A 442 10.57 0.12 -26.92
C VAL A 442 10.37 -0.25 -25.47
N GLU A 443 11.42 -0.16 -24.66
CA GLU A 443 11.31 -0.39 -23.22
C GLU A 443 10.71 0.85 -22.54
N ILE A 444 9.92 0.61 -21.49
CA ILE A 444 9.29 1.65 -20.69
C ILE A 444 10.30 2.63 -20.07
N ASP A 445 10.08 3.94 -20.29
CA ASP A 445 10.76 5.01 -19.55
C ASP A 445 9.85 5.58 -18.46
N GLU A 446 10.12 5.20 -17.21
CA GLU A 446 9.34 5.63 -16.04
C GLU A 446 9.66 7.06 -15.57
N GLU A 447 10.82 7.62 -15.95
CA GLU A 447 11.36 8.88 -15.40
C GLU A 447 10.84 10.12 -16.13
N ALA A 448 10.65 10.06 -17.45
CA ALA A 448 10.35 11.26 -18.24
C ALA A 448 8.99 11.90 -17.91
N HIS A 449 7.97 11.10 -17.59
CA HIS A 449 6.57 11.57 -17.54
C HIS A 449 5.71 11.00 -16.38
N GLY A 450 6.30 10.13 -15.54
CA GLY A 450 5.61 9.35 -14.51
C GLY A 450 4.78 8.20 -15.10
N LEU A 451 4.65 7.11 -14.34
CA LEU A 451 4.09 5.82 -14.81
C LEU A 451 2.75 5.91 -15.54
N SER A 452 1.87 6.83 -15.17
CA SER A 452 0.57 7.03 -15.86
C SER A 452 0.66 7.55 -17.31
N LYS A 453 1.84 7.97 -17.75
CA LYS A 453 2.13 8.50 -19.08
C LYS A 453 3.33 7.83 -19.75
N ALA A 454 3.93 6.85 -19.06
CA ALA A 454 5.01 6.06 -19.61
C ALA A 454 4.50 5.27 -20.82
N LYS A 455 5.37 5.12 -21.81
CA LYS A 455 5.12 4.39 -23.05
C LYS A 455 6.14 3.27 -23.18
N GLY A 456 5.81 2.23 -23.93
CA GLY A 456 6.69 1.10 -24.14
C GLY A 456 6.37 -0.09 -23.24
N ASP A 457 6.94 -1.22 -23.64
CA ASP A 457 6.81 -2.50 -22.99
C ASP A 457 7.65 -2.58 -21.72
N ILE A 458 7.17 -3.36 -20.76
CA ILE A 458 7.99 -3.81 -19.63
C ILE A 458 8.65 -5.12 -20.07
N VAL A 459 9.97 -5.10 -20.20
CA VAL A 459 10.74 -6.17 -20.85
C VAL A 459 11.66 -6.86 -19.83
N PHE A 460 11.79 -8.18 -19.95
CA PHE A 460 12.84 -9.00 -19.34
C PHE A 460 13.49 -9.83 -20.44
N GLN A 461 14.82 -9.82 -20.54
CA GLN A 461 15.55 -10.55 -21.57
C GLN A 461 16.72 -11.36 -20.98
N SER A 462 17.37 -12.19 -21.80
CA SER A 462 18.35 -13.17 -21.31
C SER A 462 19.76 -13.03 -21.87
N PHE A 463 20.05 -11.96 -22.63
CA PHE A 463 21.21 -11.86 -23.52
C PHE A 463 21.87 -10.48 -23.51
#